data_AF-B4I3H1-F1
#
_entry.id   AF-B4I3H1-F1
#
_cell.length_a   1.000
_cell.length_b   1.000
_cell.length_c   1.000
_cell.angle_alpha   90.00
_cell.angle_beta   90.00
_cell.angle_gamma   90.00
#
_symmetry.space_group_name_H-M   'P 1'
#
loop_
_entity.id
_entity.type
_entity.pdbx_description
1 polymer ?
#
loop_
_entity_poly.entity_id
_entity_poly.type
_entity_poly.pdbx_seq_one_letter_code
_entity_poly.pdbx_strand_id
1 'polypeptide(L)'
;MLIVLSDRRRYSKKLLNFDGPAEFSLSAHRRPRLIIANKHFIVHRILGRDNLIGSWRCMYHHKGCKARASTFMVGSEVKYRSTCSSHNHNNVRTQQESLKMPWVSTD
;
A
#
# COMPACT_ATOMS: atom_id res chain seq x y z
N MET A 1 33.51 3.31 -22.35
CA MET A 1 32.50 2.24 -22.40
C MET A 1 31.95 2.05 -20.99
N LEU A 2 30.78 2.62 -20.68
CA LEU A 2 30.19 2.56 -19.34
C LEU A 2 29.25 1.35 -19.25
N ILE A 3 29.59 0.38 -18.40
CA ILE A 3 28.76 -0.77 -18.10
C ILE A 3 27.71 -0.32 -17.07
N VAL A 4 26.44 -0.25 -17.49
CA VAL A 4 25.29 -0.09 -16.61
C VAL A 4 25.08 -1.40 -15.87
N LEU A 5 25.67 -1.53 -14.67
CA LEU A 5 25.40 -2.65 -13.79
C LEU A 5 23.95 -2.56 -13.31
N SER A 6 23.13 -3.42 -13.90
CA SER A 6 21.75 -3.68 -13.55
C SER A 6 21.58 -3.82 -12.04
N ASP A 7 20.79 -2.93 -11.44
CA ASP A 7 20.35 -2.91 -10.04
C ASP A 7 19.42 -4.09 -9.73
N ARG A 8 19.90 -5.32 -9.96
CA ARG A 8 19.22 -6.58 -9.69
C ARG A 8 19.65 -7.22 -8.37
N ARG A 9 20.52 -6.57 -7.59
CA ARG A 9 21.35 -7.25 -6.60
C ARG A 9 20.94 -7.09 -5.12
N ARG A 10 19.71 -6.67 -4.79
CA ARG A 10 19.25 -6.57 -3.38
C ARG A 10 17.82 -7.03 -3.09
N TYR A 11 17.16 -7.78 -3.99
CA TYR A 11 15.77 -8.17 -3.77
C TYR A 11 15.59 -9.51 -3.01
N SER A 12 16.66 -10.30 -2.82
CA SER A 12 16.49 -11.71 -2.37
C SER A 12 16.34 -11.93 -0.87
N LYS A 13 16.81 -11.04 0.02
CA LYS A 13 16.80 -11.30 1.48
C LYS A 13 15.59 -10.73 2.24
N LYS A 14 14.77 -9.88 1.62
CA LYS A 14 13.56 -9.34 2.28
C LYS A 14 12.35 -10.26 2.18
N LEU A 15 12.42 -11.37 1.44
CA LEU A 15 11.27 -12.20 1.05
C LEU A 15 10.51 -12.93 2.19
N LEU A 16 10.93 -12.82 3.46
CA LEU A 16 10.26 -13.48 4.59
C LEU A 16 9.49 -12.56 5.53
N ASN A 17 9.79 -11.26 5.59
CA ASN A 17 9.10 -10.37 6.52
C ASN A 17 8.02 -9.58 5.76
N PHE A 18 6.76 -9.95 5.89
CA PHE A 18 5.64 -9.16 5.36
C PHE A 18 4.69 -8.82 6.50
N ASP A 19 3.99 -7.71 6.38
CA ASP A 19 3.02 -7.29 7.39
C ASP A 19 1.67 -7.98 7.17
N GLY A 20 1.38 -8.37 5.92
CA GLY A 20 0.14 -9.06 5.58
C GLY A 20 -0.06 -9.28 4.08
N PRO A 21 -1.20 -9.88 3.69
CA PRO A 21 -1.62 -10.00 2.29
C PRO A 21 -1.91 -8.62 1.70
N ALA A 22 -1.58 -8.42 0.43
CA ALA A 22 -1.86 -7.16 -0.26
C ALA A 22 -3.30 -7.15 -0.81
N GLU A 23 -4.11 -6.21 -0.34
CA GLU A 23 -5.47 -6.00 -0.85
C GLU A 23 -5.50 -4.86 -1.87
N PHE A 24 -6.20 -5.07 -2.98
CA PHE A 24 -6.28 -4.08 -4.06
C PHE A 24 -7.73 -3.74 -4.41
N SER A 25 -8.01 -2.45 -4.52
CA SER A 25 -9.18 -1.96 -5.26
C SER A 25 -8.81 -1.88 -6.73
N LEU A 26 -9.40 -2.79 -7.52
CA LEU A 26 -9.26 -2.84 -8.97
C LEU A 26 -10.44 -2.10 -9.62
N SER A 27 -10.18 -1.39 -10.71
CA SER A 27 -11.23 -0.76 -11.52
C SER A 27 -10.79 -0.79 -12.98
N ALA A 28 -11.70 -1.14 -13.89
CA ALA A 28 -11.39 -1.42 -15.30
C ALA A 28 -10.60 -0.30 -16.01
N HIS A 29 -10.79 0.95 -15.61
CA HIS A 29 -10.18 2.12 -16.26
C HIS A 29 -9.24 2.92 -15.34
N ARG A 30 -8.87 2.39 -14.17
CA ARG A 30 -8.01 3.11 -13.23
C ARG A 30 -6.87 2.23 -12.75
N ARG A 31 -5.73 2.87 -12.43
CA ARG A 31 -4.62 2.18 -11.78
C ARG A 31 -5.08 1.59 -10.45
N PRO A 32 -4.59 0.40 -10.09
CA PRO A 32 -4.95 -0.26 -8.84
C PRO A 32 -4.59 0.63 -7.64
N ARG A 33 -5.35 0.49 -6.56
CA ARG A 33 -5.07 1.12 -5.26
C ARG A 33 -4.84 0.03 -4.24
N LEU A 34 -3.71 0.10 -3.55
CA LEU A 34 -3.41 -0.77 -2.41
C LEU A 34 -4.18 -0.28 -1.18
N ILE A 35 -4.79 -1.21 -0.44
CA ILE A 35 -5.53 -0.95 0.79
C ILE A 35 -4.77 -1.60 1.96
N ILE A 36 -4.45 -0.80 2.98
CA ILE A 36 -3.83 -1.27 4.23
C ILE A 36 -4.55 -0.56 5.38
N ALA A 37 -5.11 -1.31 6.32
CA ALA A 37 -5.81 -0.77 7.50
C ALA A 37 -6.80 0.37 7.17
N ASN A 38 -7.67 0.15 6.17
CA ASN A 38 -8.64 1.13 5.66
C ASN A 38 -8.04 2.44 5.11
N LYS A 39 -6.74 2.45 4.79
CA LYS A 39 -6.06 3.57 4.12
C LYS A 39 -5.71 3.18 2.69
N HIS A 40 -5.94 4.11 1.77
CA HIS A 40 -5.63 3.92 0.36
C HIS A 40 -4.23 4.44 0.02
N PHE A 41 -3.51 3.63 -0.75
CA PHE A 41 -2.22 3.95 -1.31
C PHE A 41 -2.30 3.93 -2.84
N ILE A 42 -1.60 4.87 -3.45
CA ILE A 42 -1.45 4.98 -4.90
C ILE A 42 -0.03 4.58 -5.31
N VAL A 43 0.09 4.11 -6.55
CA VAL A 43 1.38 3.69 -7.09
C VAL A 43 2.36 4.86 -7.19
N HIS A 44 3.60 4.61 -6.77
CA HIS A 44 4.74 5.53 -6.93
C HIS A 44 5.73 5.00 -7.97
N ARG A 45 6.11 3.72 -7.89
CA ARG A 45 6.91 3.04 -8.91
C ARG A 45 6.40 1.62 -9.12
N ILE A 46 6.27 1.22 -10.38
CA ILE A 46 5.87 -0.13 -10.79
C ILE A 46 7.12 -0.95 -11.07
N LEU A 47 7.15 -2.19 -10.59
CA LEU A 47 8.23 -3.15 -10.81
C LEU A 47 7.76 -4.43 -11.52
N GLY A 48 6.46 -4.70 -11.57
CA GLY A 48 5.84 -5.86 -12.25
C GLY A 48 5.00 -5.47 -13.46
N ARG A 49 4.64 -6.45 -14.31
CA ARG A 49 3.81 -6.22 -15.52
C ARG A 49 2.34 -5.92 -15.22
N ASP A 50 1.84 -6.40 -14.08
CA ASP A 50 0.44 -6.33 -13.66
C ASP A 50 0.10 -5.07 -12.85
N ASN A 51 1.07 -4.18 -12.63
CA ASN A 51 0.96 -3.00 -11.77
C ASN A 51 0.66 -3.30 -10.29
N LEU A 52 0.77 -4.56 -9.85
CA LEU A 52 0.52 -4.98 -8.47
C LEU A 52 1.80 -4.99 -7.64
N ILE A 53 2.96 -5.18 -8.27
CA ILE A 53 4.27 -5.19 -7.62
C ILE A 53 4.94 -3.83 -7.76
N GLY A 54 5.30 -3.20 -6.63
CA GLY A 54 5.94 -1.89 -6.67
C GLY A 54 6.04 -1.17 -5.33
N SER A 55 6.32 0.13 -5.42
CA SER A 55 6.30 1.06 -4.29
C SER A 55 5.04 1.91 -4.30
N TRP A 56 4.50 2.15 -3.12
CA TRP A 56 3.21 2.77 -2.90
C TRP A 56 3.34 3.91 -1.89
N ARG A 57 2.54 4.95 -2.08
CA ARG A 57 2.45 6.11 -1.18
C ARG A 57 1.00 6.38 -0.84
N CYS A 58 0.71 6.88 0.35
CA CYS A 58 -0.66 7.24 0.69
C CYS A 58 -1.27 8.19 -0.36
N MET A 59 -2.56 8.04 -0.64
CA MET A 59 -3.30 8.91 -1.56
C MET A 59 -3.18 10.40 -1.18
N TYR A 60 -3.10 10.69 0.11
CA TYR A 60 -2.94 12.05 0.65
C TYR A 60 -1.49 12.54 0.72
N HIS A 61 -0.54 11.93 -0.01
CA HIS A 61 0.85 12.40 -0.03
C HIS A 61 0.99 13.87 -0.48
N HIS A 62 0.07 14.36 -1.33
CA HIS A 62 0.02 15.76 -1.76
C HIS A 62 -0.29 16.72 -0.60
N LYS A 63 -0.82 16.22 0.53
CA LYS A 63 -1.02 16.96 1.77
C LYS A 63 0.13 16.77 2.78
N GLY A 64 1.26 16.23 2.33
CA GLY A 64 2.42 15.96 3.19
C GLY A 64 2.46 14.58 3.84
N CYS A 65 1.54 13.67 3.50
CA CYS A 65 1.58 12.29 4.01
C CYS A 65 2.82 11.53 3.60
N LYS A 66 3.54 11.02 4.62
CA LYS A 66 4.79 10.26 4.46
C LYS A 66 4.58 8.75 4.41
N ALA A 67 3.38 8.24 4.71
CA ALA A 67 3.11 6.81 4.72
C ALA A 67 3.38 6.14 3.36
N ARG A 68 4.09 5.01 3.41
CA ARG A 68 4.59 4.25 2.27
C ARG A 68 4.54 2.76 2.53
N ALA A 69 4.36 2.00 1.45
CA ALA A 69 4.39 0.55 1.46
C ALA A 69 5.05 0.01 0.19
N SER A 70 5.46 -1.25 0.22
CA SER A 70 5.96 -1.98 -0.95
C SER A 70 5.23 -3.30 -1.06
N THR A 71 4.98 -3.74 -2.29
CA THR A 71 4.38 -5.04 -2.60
C THR A 71 5.37 -5.94 -3.32
N PHE A 72 5.27 -7.24 -3.07
CA PHE A 72 6.17 -8.27 -3.61
C PHE A 72 5.48 -9.63 -3.62
N MET A 73 5.93 -10.52 -4.50
CA MET A 73 5.47 -11.91 -4.54
C MET A 73 6.09 -12.70 -3.40
N VAL A 74 5.29 -13.51 -2.70
CA VAL A 74 5.72 -14.55 -1.76
C VAL A 74 4.98 -15.82 -2.16
N GLY A 75 5.69 -16.78 -2.75
CA GLY A 75 5.05 -17.91 -3.42
C GLY A 75 4.20 -17.43 -4.60
N SER A 76 2.92 -17.79 -4.61
CA SER A 76 1.93 -17.37 -5.60
C SER A 76 1.13 -16.13 -5.20
N GLU A 77 1.35 -15.56 -4.00
CA GLU A 77 0.55 -14.46 -3.48
C GLU A 77 1.32 -13.14 -3.45
N VAL A 78 0.60 -12.03 -3.63
CA VAL A 78 1.15 -10.69 -3.42
C VAL A 78 1.00 -10.32 -1.94
N LYS A 79 2.11 -9.99 -1.30
CA LYS A 79 2.17 -9.50 0.08
C LYS A 79 2.59 -8.03 0.10
N TYR A 80 2.35 -7.36 1.23
CA TYR A 80 2.86 -6.00 1.44
C TYR A 80 3.79 -5.91 2.66
N ARG A 81 4.60 -4.86 2.66
CA ARG A 81 5.32 -4.36 3.83
C ARG A 81 5.24 -2.85 3.90
N SER A 82 4.86 -2.33 5.05
CA SER A 82 4.89 -0.91 5.37
C SER A 82 6.35 -0.47 5.48
N THR A 83 6.73 0.55 4.74
CA THR A 83 8.08 1.16 4.82
C THR A 83 8.08 2.46 5.61
N CYS A 84 6.91 3.09 5.76
CA CYS A 84 6.64 4.16 6.69
C CYS A 84 5.15 4.11 7.04
N SER A 85 4.81 3.96 8.31
CA SER A 85 3.41 3.93 8.79
C SER A 85 2.89 5.30 9.23
N SER A 86 3.69 6.36 9.11
CA SER A 86 3.32 7.72 9.56
C SER A 86 2.31 8.37 8.61
N HIS A 87 1.05 8.33 9.01
CA HIS A 87 -0.03 9.10 8.40
C HIS A 87 -0.20 10.42 9.15
N ASN A 88 0.20 11.54 8.55
CA ASN A 88 0.00 12.89 9.11
C ASN A 88 -1.22 13.59 8.45
N HIS A 89 -2.27 12.83 8.16
CA HIS A 89 -3.53 13.35 7.65
C HIS A 89 -4.66 12.69 8.43
N ASN A 90 -5.16 13.39 9.45
CA ASN A 90 -6.31 12.91 10.19
C ASN A 90 -7.56 13.18 9.38
N ASN A 91 -8.20 12.10 8.94
CA ASN A 91 -9.55 12.16 8.41
C ASN A 91 -10.49 12.12 9.62
N VAL A 92 -10.73 13.29 10.23
CA VAL A 92 -11.62 13.45 11.40
C VAL A 92 -13.00 12.81 11.12
N ARG A 93 -13.43 12.74 9.86
CA ARG A 93 -14.73 12.21 9.44
C ARG A 93 -14.83 10.67 9.40
N THR A 94 -13.74 9.94 9.18
CA THR A 94 -13.81 8.48 8.91
C THR A 94 -13.62 7.61 10.16
N GLN A 95 -13.08 8.15 11.27
CA GLN A 95 -13.03 7.40 12.53
C GLN A 95 -14.40 7.34 13.22
N GLN A 96 -15.28 8.31 12.94
CA GLN A 96 -16.59 8.40 13.58
C GLN A 96 -17.59 7.35 13.04
N GLU A 97 -17.45 6.94 11.78
CA GLU A 97 -18.26 5.87 11.19
C GLU A 97 -17.84 4.47 11.67
N SER A 98 -16.55 4.23 11.88
CA SER A 98 -16.03 2.96 12.42
C SER A 98 -16.41 2.71 13.89
N LEU A 99 -16.84 3.75 14.61
CA LEU A 99 -17.23 3.68 16.03
C LEU A 99 -18.76 3.62 16.23
N LYS A 100 -19.56 3.76 15.16
CA LYS A 100 -21.00 3.53 15.26
C LYS A 100 -21.29 2.03 15.24
N MET A 101 -21.38 1.44 16.43
CA MET A 101 -22.02 0.14 16.62
C MET A 101 -23.47 0.24 16.15
N PRO A 102 -23.93 -0.58 15.19
CA PRO A 102 -25.26 -0.47 14.59
C PRO A 102 -26.42 -0.94 15.48
N TRP A 103 -26.18 -1.26 16.76
CA TRP A 103 -27.16 -1.93 17.63
C TRP A 103 -27.53 -1.20 18.93
N VAL A 104 -27.16 0.08 19.08
CA VAL A 104 -27.69 0.89 20.19
C VAL A 104 -28.89 1.68 19.68
N SER A 105 -30.06 1.07 19.82
CA SER A 105 -31.33 1.80 19.78
C SER A 105 -31.36 2.73 21.00
N THR A 106 -31.34 4.04 20.77
CA THR A 106 -31.71 5.02 21.78
C THR A 106 -33.23 5.14 21.77
N ASP A 107 -33.85 4.80 22.91
CA ASP A 107 -35.21 5.20 23.31
C ASP A 107 -35.33 6.74 23.31
#